data_AF-A0A536C5S1-F1
#
_entry.id   AF-A0A536C5S1-F1
#
_cell.length_a   1.000
_cell.length_b   1.000
_cell.length_c   1.000
_cell.angle_alpha   90.00
_cell.angle_beta   90.00
_cell.angle_gamma   90.00
#
_symmetry.space_group_name_H-M   'P 1'
#
loop_
_entity.id
_entity.type
_entity.pdbx_description
1 polymer ?
#
loop_
_entity_poly.entity_id
_entity_poly.type
_entity_poly.pdbx_seq_one_letter_code
_entity_poly.pdbx_strand_id
1 'polypeptide(L)'
;MRFMPKTVTVRNIDDKVYAVLRERAAAARISVPELLRRAAIRLATRQSMEEWLNRTARGPTNPITIEQGIDDLDSWRGPWPDAGN
;
A
#
# COMPACT_ATOMS: atom_id res chain seq x y z
N MET A 1 18.49 -6.16 -10.49
CA MET A 1 17.89 -7.27 -9.71
C MET A 1 17.02 -8.11 -10.63
N ARG A 2 17.21 -9.43 -10.69
CA ARG A 2 16.38 -10.33 -11.51
C ARG A 2 15.03 -10.53 -10.82
N PHE A 3 13.92 -10.19 -11.48
CA PHE A 3 12.57 -10.47 -10.96
C PHE A 3 12.35 -11.99 -10.93
N MET A 4 12.35 -12.56 -9.73
CA MET A 4 11.95 -13.96 -9.52
C MET A 4 10.50 -13.97 -9.03
N PRO A 5 9.52 -14.37 -9.85
CA PRO A 5 8.15 -14.49 -9.39
C PRO A 5 8.07 -15.52 -8.27
N LYS A 6 7.39 -15.15 -7.18
CA LYS A 6 7.11 -16.04 -6.05
C LYS A 6 5.60 -16.22 -5.93
N THR A 7 5.19 -17.46 -5.65
CA THR A 7 3.78 -17.80 -5.41
C THR A 7 3.54 -17.88 -3.91
N VAL A 8 2.54 -17.15 -3.43
CA VAL A 8 2.09 -17.18 -2.04
C VAL A 8 0.68 -17.75 -2.00
N THR A 9 0.45 -18.73 -1.13
CA THR A 9 -0.88 -19.34 -0.92
C THR A 9 -1.40 -18.92 0.45
N VAL A 10 -2.61 -18.34 0.50
CA VAL A 10 -3.29 -17.98 1.75
C VAL A 10 -4.27 -19.09 2.11
N ARG A 11 -4.14 -19.66 3.31
CA ARG A 11 -4.98 -20.76 3.80
C ARG A 11 -5.98 -20.26 4.85
N ASN A 12 -7.05 -21.03 5.07
CA ASN A 12 -8.04 -20.79 6.11
C ASN A 12 -8.68 -19.38 6.03
N ILE A 13 -9.04 -18.94 4.83
CA ILE A 13 -9.85 -17.73 4.64
C ILE A 13 -11.31 -18.08 4.94
N ASP A 14 -11.94 -17.27 5.78
CA ASP A 14 -13.37 -17.34 6.03
C ASP A 14 -14.16 -17.01 4.75
N ASP A 15 -15.25 -17.75 4.51
CA ASP A 15 -16.05 -17.62 3.30
C ASP A 15 -16.60 -16.19 3.11
N LYS A 16 -16.97 -15.50 4.19
CA LYS A 16 -17.45 -14.12 4.13
C LYS A 16 -16.35 -13.16 3.70
N VAL A 17 -15.13 -13.40 4.16
CA VAL A 17 -13.96 -12.61 3.73
C VAL A 17 -13.69 -12.84 2.25
N TYR A 18 -13.76 -14.08 1.79
CA TYR A 18 -13.61 -14.39 0.37
C TYR A 18 -14.70 -13.75 -0.49
N ALA A 19 -15.96 -13.75 -0.03
CA ALA A 19 -17.07 -13.10 -0.72
C ALA A 19 -16.81 -11.60 -0.94
N VAL A 20 -16.40 -10.88 0.10
CA VAL A 20 -16.07 -9.44 0.01
C VAL A 20 -14.88 -9.21 -0.94
N LEU A 21 -13.86 -10.07 -0.91
CA LEU A 21 -12.72 -9.96 -1.84
C LEU A 21 -13.16 -10.19 -3.29
N ARG A 22 -14.07 -11.15 -3.53
CA ARG A 22 -14.64 -11.44 -4.85
C ARG A 22 -15.44 -10.25 -5.38
N GLU A 23 -16.28 -9.63 -4.56
CA GLU A 23 -17.04 -8.44 -4.93
C GLU A 23 -16.12 -7.27 -5.31
N ARG A 24 -15.09 -7.02 -4.50
CA ARG A 24 -14.09 -5.97 -4.78
C ARG A 24 -13.31 -6.24 -6.07
N ALA A 25 -12.93 -7.48 -6.32
CA ALA A 25 -12.24 -7.88 -7.54
C ALA A 25 -13.15 -7.69 -8.77
N ALA A 26 -14.43 -8.07 -8.66
CA ALA A 26 -15.42 -7.88 -9.72
C ALA A 26 -15.67 -6.40 -10.04
N ALA A 27 -15.80 -5.55 -9.01
CA ALA A 27 -15.95 -4.11 -9.18
C ALA A 27 -14.75 -3.48 -9.92
N ALA A 28 -13.54 -3.98 -9.66
CA ALA A 28 -12.32 -3.56 -10.36
C ALA A 28 -12.04 -4.33 -11.67
N ARG A 29 -12.94 -5.23 -12.10
CA ARG A 29 -12.79 -6.13 -13.26
C ARG A 29 -11.46 -6.89 -13.31
N ILE A 30 -10.98 -7.35 -12.16
CA ILE A 30 -9.77 -8.16 -12.01
C ILE A 30 -10.08 -9.46 -11.26
N SER A 31 -9.14 -10.40 -11.24
CA SER A 31 -9.26 -11.62 -10.45
C SER A 31 -8.90 -11.37 -8.98
N VAL A 32 -9.42 -12.21 -8.07
CA VAL A 32 -9.06 -12.14 -6.63
C VAL A 32 -7.55 -12.27 -6.39
N PRO A 33 -6.80 -13.19 -7.04
CA PRO A 33 -5.35 -13.25 -6.91
C PRO A 33 -4.64 -11.96 -7.34
N GLU A 34 -5.12 -11.31 -8.39
CA GLU A 34 -4.54 -10.04 -8.87
C GLU A 34 -4.84 -8.89 -7.90
N LEU A 35 -6.04 -8.85 -7.31
CA LEU A 35 -6.37 -7.92 -6.23
C LEU A 35 -5.41 -8.10 -5.04
N LEU A 36 -5.18 -9.35 -4.61
CA LEU A 36 -4.27 -9.67 -3.50
C LEU A 36 -2.81 -9.35 -3.84
N ARG A 37 -2.38 -9.57 -5.08
CA ARG A 37 -1.04 -9.18 -5.54
C ARG A 37 -0.83 -7.67 -5.43
N ARG A 38 -1.78 -6.86 -5.90
CA ARG A 38 -1.73 -5.41 -5.78
C ARG A 38 -1.73 -4.95 -4.33
N ALA A 39 -2.54 -5.60 -3.49
CA ALA A 39 -2.55 -5.34 -2.06
C ALA A 39 -1.19 -5.68 -1.41
N ALA A 40 -0.58 -6.81 -1.77
CA ALA A 40 0.73 -7.22 -1.28
C ALA A 40 1.84 -6.24 -1.71
N ILE A 41 1.81 -5.76 -2.95
CA ILE A 41 2.72 -4.70 -3.42
C ILE A 41 2.48 -3.43 -2.62
N ARG A 42 1.22 -3.00 -2.45
CA ARG A 42 0.88 -1.82 -1.65
C ARG A 42 1.38 -1.95 -0.20
N LEU A 43 1.28 -3.12 0.41
CA LEU A 43 1.79 -3.41 1.75
C LEU A 43 3.32 -3.38 1.79
N ALA A 44 4.01 -3.94 0.79
CA ALA A 44 5.47 -3.96 0.73
C ALA A 44 6.07 -2.60 0.37
N THR A 45 5.39 -1.79 -0.43
CA THR A 45 5.82 -0.43 -0.82
C THR A 45 5.56 0.58 0.29
N ARG A 46 4.53 0.36 1.11
CA ARG A 46 4.24 1.20 2.26
C ARG A 46 5.05 0.68 3.44
N GLN A 47 6.23 1.26 3.68
CA GLN A 47 6.83 1.16 5.01
C GLN A 47 5.73 1.56 6.02
N SER A 48 5.45 0.70 7.01
CA SER A 48 4.27 0.86 7.88
C SER A 48 4.24 2.28 8.43
N MET A 49 3.05 2.89 8.58
CA MET A 49 2.93 4.23 9.19
C MET A 49 3.68 4.30 10.53
N GLU A 50 3.69 3.19 11.26
CA GLU A 50 4.47 3.00 12.48
C GLU A 50 5.98 3.07 12.26
N GLU A 51 6.52 2.44 11.22
CA GLU A 51 7.95 2.57 10.87
C GLU A 51 8.31 3.99 10.40
N TRP A 52 7.41 4.65 9.69
CA TRP A 52 7.57 6.04 9.27
C TRP A 52 7.53 7.01 10.47
N LEU A 53 6.58 6.84 11.39
CA LEU A 53 6.48 7.62 12.64
C LEU A 53 7.68 7.38 13.56
N ASN A 54 8.14 6.12 13.66
CA ASN A 54 9.28 5.75 14.48
C ASN A 54 10.60 6.30 13.91
N ARG A 55 10.76 6.31 12.58
CA ARG A 55 11.97 6.85 11.91
C ARG A 55 12.02 8.38 11.88
N THR A 56 10.88 9.06 11.80
CA THR A 56 10.83 10.53 11.84
C THR A 56 11.04 11.10 13.24
N ALA A 57 11.18 10.25 14.27
CA ALA A 57 11.37 10.64 15.68
C ALA A 57 10.31 11.64 16.17
N ARG A 58 9.07 11.54 15.67
CA ARG A 58 7.98 12.43 16.10
C ARG A 58 6.99 11.61 16.91
N GLY A 59 6.91 11.94 18.21
CA GLY A 59 5.98 11.31 19.13
C GLY A 59 4.51 11.59 18.77
N PRO A 60 3.57 10.79 19.31
CA PRO A 60 2.13 10.87 19.03
C PRO A 60 1.44 12.19 19.41
N THR A 61 2.16 13.15 20.00
CA THR A 61 1.65 14.42 20.53
C THR A 61 1.70 15.58 19.55
N ASN A 62 2.28 15.44 18.36
CA ASN A 62 2.36 16.53 17.39
C ASN A 62 1.43 16.29 16.18
N PRO A 63 0.20 16.84 16.17
CA PRO A 63 -0.73 16.65 15.06
C PRO A 63 -0.15 17.28 13.79
N ILE A 64 -0.03 16.48 12.73
CA ILE A 64 0.34 16.97 11.41
C ILE A 64 -0.90 17.47 10.68
N THR A 65 -0.78 18.59 9.98
CA THR A 65 -1.77 19.00 9.00
C THR A 65 -1.62 18.13 7.74
N ILE A 66 -2.70 18.04 6.96
CA ILE A 66 -2.67 17.30 5.68
C ILE A 66 -1.59 17.87 4.76
N GLU A 67 -1.38 19.18 4.80
CA GLU A 67 -0.38 19.90 4.01
C GLU A 67 1.05 19.51 4.39
N GLN A 68 1.38 19.46 5.69
CA GLN A 68 2.69 18.97 6.15
C GLN A 68 2.94 17.50 5.76
N GLY A 69 1.88 16.69 5.80
CA GLY A 69 1.97 15.28 5.39
C GLY A 69 2.24 15.12 3.89
N ILE A 70 1.71 16.02 3.05
CA ILE A 70 1.94 16.02 1.60
C ILE A 70 3.34 16.52 1.28
N ASP A 71 3.80 17.60 1.94
CA ASP A 71 5.13 18.18 1.74
C ASP A 71 6.26 17.19 2.12
N ASP A 72 6.14 16.56 3.29
CA ASP A 72 7.05 15.48 3.69
C ASP A 72 7.00 14.34 2.64
N LEU A 73 5.80 13.91 2.21
CA LEU A 73 5.66 12.83 1.22
C LEU A 73 6.29 13.17 -0.14
N ASP A 74 6.19 14.41 -0.60
CA ASP A 74 6.73 14.89 -1.88
C ASP A 74 8.26 14.97 -1.84
N SER A 75 8.82 15.51 -0.74
CA SER A 75 10.26 15.56 -0.49
C SER A 75 10.93 14.19 -0.56
N TRP A 76 10.27 13.14 -0.02
CA TRP A 76 10.80 11.78 0.00
C TRP A 76 10.56 10.99 -1.31
N ARG A 77 9.46 11.25 -2.02
CA ARG A 77 9.17 10.57 -3.30
C ARG A 77 10.00 11.11 -4.46
N GLY A 78 10.54 12.33 -4.32
CA GLY A 78 11.14 13.07 -5.44
C GLY A 78 10.06 13.52 -6.43
N PRO A 79 10.44 14.34 -7.44
CA PRO A 79 9.48 14.88 -8.39
C PRO A 79 8.72 13.76 -9.11
N TRP A 80 7.39 13.90 -9.18
CA TRP A 80 6.53 12.95 -9.87
C TRP A 80 6.97 12.80 -11.34
N PRO A 81 7.17 11.56 -11.85
CA PRO A 81 7.80 11.34 -13.15
C PRO A 81 7.01 11.90 -14.36
N ASP A 82 5.75 12.30 -14.16
CA ASP A 82 4.89 12.88 -15.20
C ASP A 82 4.50 14.35 -14.93
N ALA A 83 5.23 15.10 -14.10
CA ALA A 83 5.01 16.54 -13.89
C ALA A 83 5.55 17.41 -15.06
N GLY A 84 5.44 16.89 -16.29
CA GLY A 84 5.97 17.49 -17.51
C GLY A 84 5.17 17.06 -18.72
N ASN A 85 3.90 17.48 -18.78
CA ASN A 85 3.18 17.85 -20.01
C ASN A 85 1.91 18.63 -19.67
#